data_AF-A0A3B0PYN1-F1
#
_entry.id   AF-A0A3B0PYN1-F1
#
_cell.length_a   1.000
_cell.length_b   1.000
_cell.length_c   1.000
_cell.angle_alpha   90.00
_cell.angle_beta   90.00
_cell.angle_gamma   90.00
#
_symmetry.space_group_name_H-M   'P 1'
#
loop_
_entity.id
_entity.type
_entity.pdbx_description
1 polymer ?
#
loop_
_entity_poly.entity_id
_entity_poly.type
_entity_poly.pdbx_seq_one_letter_code
_entity_poly.pdbx_strand_id
1 'polypeptide(L)'
;MELFKKQIRSKFKYLPSSPIIFISAKANLRIDTIFQTIKLIQAQLKIKISTSLLNDVVQKAHMINQPPIFNGNRLSITYTTQAQGQIPTFVLFCNNPDYLHFSYARYLENKIREAFGLSYVPITLYFKSKNARNRKLSKDVKFKQTGYDLE
;
A
#
# COMPACT_ATOMS: atom_id res chain seq x y z
N MET A 1 0.21 25.63 11.89
CA MET A 1 0.14 24.15 11.90
C MET A 1 0.64 23.51 10.60
N GLU A 2 0.17 23.96 9.42
CA GLU A 2 0.58 23.39 8.12
C GLU A 2 2.09 23.43 7.87
N LEU A 3 2.77 24.53 8.21
CA LEU A 3 4.23 24.62 8.09
C LEU A 3 4.96 23.54 8.92
N PHE A 4 4.56 23.36 10.18
CA PHE A 4 5.11 22.35 11.07
C PHE A 4 4.83 20.93 10.57
N LYS A 5 3.61 20.69 10.07
CA LYS A 5 3.24 19.41 9.46
C LYS A 5 4.12 19.10 8.25
N LYS A 6 4.40 20.08 7.39
CA LYS A 6 5.31 19.95 6.25
C LYS A 6 6.75 19.66 6.70
N GLN A 7 7.23 20.33 7.74
CA GLN A 7 8.56 20.07 8.32
C GLN A 7 8.67 18.64 8.88
N ILE A 8 7.66 18.19 9.64
CA ILE A 8 7.59 16.81 10.15
C ILE A 8 7.62 15.82 8.97
N ARG A 9 6.75 15.98 7.97
CA ARG A 9 6.73 15.10 6.79
C ARG A 9 8.05 15.08 6.02
N SER A 10 8.75 16.22 5.95
CA SER A 10 10.06 16.30 5.31
C SER A 10 11.15 15.57 6.09
N LYS A 11 11.08 15.54 7.42
CA LYS A 11 12.04 14.81 8.28
C LYS A 11 11.71 13.31 8.36
N PHE A 12 10.42 12.96 8.41
CA PHE A 12 9.91 11.60 8.57
C PHE A 12 9.36 11.03 7.26
N LYS A 13 10.17 11.03 6.19
CA LYS A 13 9.75 10.58 4.84
C LYS A 13 9.31 9.11 4.78
N TYR A 14 9.78 8.30 5.72
CA TYR A 14 9.47 6.87 5.83
C TYR A 14 8.13 6.59 6.54
N LEU A 15 7.45 7.62 7.07
CA LEU A 15 6.12 7.50 7.71
C LEU A 15 5.06 8.34 6.98
N PRO A 16 4.80 8.11 5.68
CA PRO A 16 3.83 8.91 4.94
C PRO A 16 2.39 8.70 5.46
N SER A 17 2.08 7.49 5.91
CA SER A 17 0.73 7.10 6.37
C SER A 17 0.45 7.42 7.84
N SER A 18 1.43 7.81 8.66
CA SER A 18 1.17 8.08 10.09
C SER A 18 0.37 9.38 10.27
N PRO A 19 -0.69 9.40 11.09
CA PRO A 19 -1.40 10.63 11.43
C PRO A 19 -0.51 11.56 12.27
N ILE A 20 -0.62 12.86 12.05
CA ILE A 20 0.07 13.89 12.83
C ILE A 20 -1.00 14.62 13.65
N ILE A 21 -0.93 14.47 14.97
CA ILE A 21 -1.86 15.10 15.92
C ILE A 21 -1.08 16.11 16.76
N PHE A 22 -1.63 17.31 16.91
CA PHE A 22 -1.07 18.32 17.78
C PHE A 22 -1.90 18.41 19.06
N ILE A 23 -1.26 18.18 20.21
CA ILE A 23 -1.88 18.15 21.53
C ILE A 23 -1.12 19.05 22.51
N SER A 24 -1.74 19.37 23.65
CA SER A 24 -1.04 19.96 24.80
C SER A 24 -1.52 19.30 26.08
N ALA A 25 -0.63 18.54 26.74
CA ALA A 25 -0.93 17.91 28.03
C ALA A 25 -1.12 18.98 29.13
N LYS A 26 -0.26 20.01 29.14
CA LYS A 26 -0.30 21.09 30.14
C LYS A 26 -1.61 21.89 30.09
N ALA A 27 -2.12 22.16 28.89
CA ALA A 27 -3.36 22.92 28.69
C ALA A 27 -4.61 22.03 28.56
N ASN A 28 -4.46 20.71 28.74
CA ASN A 28 -5.51 19.71 28.51
C ASN A 28 -6.21 19.85 27.15
N LEU A 29 -5.45 20.18 26.11
CA LEU A 29 -5.99 20.46 24.78
C LEU A 29 -5.87 19.24 23.87
N ARG A 30 -7.01 18.77 23.34
CA ARG A 30 -7.12 17.72 22.31
C ARG A 30 -6.61 16.34 22.74
N ILE A 31 -6.58 16.02 24.03
CA ILE A 31 -6.14 14.70 24.53
C ILE A 31 -7.09 13.60 24.05
N ASP A 32 -8.38 13.89 23.98
CA ASP A 32 -9.44 13.01 23.47
C ASP A 32 -9.20 12.56 22.01
N THR A 33 -8.59 13.43 21.19
CA THR A 33 -8.30 13.14 19.77
C THR A 33 -7.32 11.98 19.59
N ILE A 34 -6.50 11.67 20.61
CA ILE A 34 -5.59 10.52 20.61
C ILE A 34 -6.41 9.23 20.53
N PHE A 35 -7.38 9.06 21.42
CA PHE A 35 -8.21 7.85 21.49
C PHE A 35 -9.09 7.68 20.25
N GLN A 36 -9.61 8.79 19.71
CA GLN A 36 -10.35 8.77 18.45
C GLN A 36 -9.46 8.29 17.30
N THR A 37 -8.24 8.81 17.20
CA THR A 37 -7.30 8.42 16.14
C THR A 37 -6.87 6.96 16.27
N ILE A 38 -6.65 6.47 17.50
CA ILE A 38 -6.35 5.05 17.74
C ILE A 38 -7.48 4.16 17.23
N LYS A 39 -8.74 4.49 17.51
CA LYS A 39 -9.90 3.73 17.00
C LYS A 39 -9.95 3.72 15.47
N LEU A 40 -9.67 4.85 14.82
CA LEU A 40 -9.62 4.94 13.35
C LEU A 40 -8.51 4.06 12.76
N ILE A 41 -7.31 4.11 13.33
CA ILE A 41 -6.19 3.25 12.91
C ILE A 41 -6.58 1.78 13.08
N GLN A 42 -7.16 1.42 14.22
CA GLN A 42 -7.55 0.04 14.50
C GLN A 42 -8.60 -0.47 13.51
N ALA A 43 -9.57 0.38 13.13
CA ALA A 43 -10.57 0.04 12.12
C ALA A 43 -9.93 -0.22 10.74
N GLN A 44 -8.97 0.61 10.34
CA GLN A 44 -8.25 0.44 9.07
C GLN A 44 -7.36 -0.81 9.05
N LEU A 45 -6.68 -1.13 10.16
CA LEU A 45 -5.87 -2.34 10.27
C LEU A 45 -6.72 -3.62 10.14
N LYS A 46 -7.95 -3.59 10.65
CA LYS A 46 -8.86 -4.75 10.67
C LYS A 46 -9.76 -4.85 9.43
N ILE A 47 -9.59 -3.98 8.43
CA ILE A 47 -10.46 -3.99 7.26
C ILE A 47 -10.38 -5.35 6.56
N LYS A 48 -11.55 -5.88 6.17
CA LYS A 48 -11.66 -7.04 5.29
C LYS A 48 -12.29 -6.58 3.99
N ILE A 49 -11.57 -6.75 2.89
CA ILE A 49 -11.99 -6.34 1.56
C ILE A 49 -12.34 -7.60 0.77
N SER A 50 -13.52 -7.60 0.15
CA SER A 50 -13.91 -8.73 -0.71
C SER A 50 -12.99 -8.81 -1.92
N THR A 51 -12.63 -10.03 -2.31
CA THR A 51 -11.73 -10.25 -3.45
C THR A 51 -12.30 -9.67 -4.74
N SER A 52 -13.61 -9.80 -4.98
CA SER A 52 -14.28 -9.20 -6.15
C SER A 52 -14.05 -7.69 -6.23
N LEU A 53 -14.36 -6.95 -5.16
CA LEU A 53 -14.23 -5.50 -5.13
C LEU A 53 -12.78 -5.05 -5.29
N LEU A 54 -11.84 -5.78 -4.65
CA LEU A 54 -10.41 -5.52 -4.80
C LEU A 54 -9.94 -5.71 -6.24
N ASN A 55 -10.37 -6.77 -6.90
CA ASN A 55 -10.02 -7.02 -8.31
C ASN A 55 -10.60 -5.93 -9.21
N ASP A 56 -11.86 -5.51 -9.01
CA ASP A 56 -12.46 -4.44 -9.79
C ASP A 56 -11.69 -3.13 -9.70
N VAL A 57 -11.27 -2.76 -8.48
CA VAL A 57 -10.47 -1.54 -8.23
C VAL A 57 -9.11 -1.64 -8.92
N VAL A 58 -8.41 -2.76 -8.75
CA VAL A 58 -7.07 -2.96 -9.33
C VAL A 58 -7.13 -3.00 -10.86
N GLN A 59 -8.10 -3.69 -11.43
CA GLN A 59 -8.27 -3.77 -12.89
C GLN A 59 -8.62 -2.41 -13.49
N LYS A 60 -9.53 -1.65 -12.87
CA LYS A 60 -9.83 -0.27 -13.29
C LYS A 60 -8.58 0.62 -13.24
N ALA A 61 -7.81 0.55 -12.14
CA ALA A 61 -6.56 1.29 -12.01
C ALA A 61 -5.53 0.90 -13.09
N HIS A 62 -5.47 -0.38 -13.44
CA HIS A 62 -4.57 -0.91 -14.47
C HIS A 62 -4.97 -0.48 -15.89
N MET A 63 -6.26 -0.39 -16.18
CA MET A 63 -6.78 0.12 -17.46
C MET A 63 -6.54 1.62 -17.63
N ILE A 64 -6.74 2.41 -16.57
CA ILE A 64 -6.54 3.87 -16.60
C ILE A 64 -5.06 4.22 -16.80
N ASN A 65 -4.17 3.52 -16.08
CA ASN A 65 -2.74 3.74 -16.17
C ASN A 65 -2.04 2.40 -16.40
N GLN A 66 -1.63 2.19 -17.64
CA GLN A 66 -0.90 0.99 -18.03
C GLN A 66 0.52 1.01 -17.44
N PRO A 67 1.06 -0.15 -17.04
CA PRO A 67 2.43 -0.20 -16.55
C PRO A 67 3.43 0.11 -17.67
N PRO A 68 4.53 0.81 -17.33
CA PRO A 68 5.64 0.96 -18.25
C PRO A 68 6.25 -0.41 -18.57
N ILE A 69 6.92 -0.50 -19.73
CA ILE A 69 7.76 -1.65 -20.04
C ILE A 69 8.98 -1.57 -19.11
N PHE A 70 9.23 -2.65 -18.37
CA PHE A 70 10.38 -2.76 -17.48
C PHE A 70 10.93 -4.17 -17.57
N ASN A 71 12.27 -4.31 -17.60
CA ASN A 71 12.94 -5.59 -17.78
C ASN A 71 12.42 -6.41 -18.98
N GLY A 72 12.11 -5.71 -20.09
CA GLY A 72 11.80 -6.31 -21.38
C GLY A 72 10.31 -6.59 -21.65
N ASN A 73 9.41 -6.43 -20.68
CA ASN A 73 7.97 -6.64 -20.92
C ASN A 73 7.09 -5.75 -20.02
N ARG A 74 5.77 -5.75 -20.27
CA ARG A 74 4.77 -5.10 -19.41
C ARG A 74 4.29 -6.04 -18.31
N LEU A 75 4.11 -5.50 -17.11
CA LEU A 75 3.43 -6.20 -16.02
C LEU A 75 1.96 -6.40 -16.40
N SER A 76 1.43 -7.61 -16.22
CA SER A 76 0.00 -7.92 -16.37
C SER A 76 -0.50 -8.52 -15.07
N ILE A 77 -1.49 -7.90 -14.44
CA ILE A 77 -2.09 -8.36 -13.18
C ILE A 77 -3.35 -9.16 -13.50
N THR A 78 -3.39 -10.41 -13.07
CA THR A 78 -4.52 -11.31 -13.34
C THR A 78 -5.52 -11.32 -12.21
N TYR A 79 -5.03 -11.39 -10.97
CA TYR A 79 -5.85 -11.57 -9.79
C TYR A 79 -5.20 -10.93 -8.58
N THR A 80 -6.01 -10.39 -7.68
CA THR A 80 -5.56 -9.79 -6.43
C THR A 80 -6.37 -10.32 -5.26
N THR A 81 -5.72 -10.58 -4.13
CA THR A 81 -6.38 -11.00 -2.88
C THR A 81 -5.77 -10.31 -1.68
N GLN A 82 -6.54 -10.20 -0.60
CA GLN A 82 -6.03 -9.76 0.70
C GLN A 82 -5.54 -10.99 1.49
N ALA A 83 -4.27 -10.96 1.93
CA ALA A 83 -3.73 -11.97 2.83
C ALA A 83 -4.17 -11.70 4.28
N GLN A 84 -4.28 -12.76 5.07
CA GLN A 84 -4.51 -12.63 6.51
C GLN A 84 -3.25 -12.11 7.19
N GLY A 85 -3.39 -11.10 8.05
CA GLY A 85 -2.28 -10.50 8.78
C GLY A 85 -2.73 -9.32 9.63
N GLN A 86 -1.82 -8.82 10.47
CA GLN A 86 -2.06 -7.64 11.32
C GLN A 86 -2.06 -6.33 10.52
N ILE A 87 -1.35 -6.31 9.38
CA ILE A 87 -1.26 -5.18 8.46
C ILE A 87 -1.99 -5.56 7.17
N PRO A 88 -2.83 -4.68 6.59
CA PRO A 88 -3.44 -4.92 5.29
C PRO A 88 -2.38 -5.25 4.24
N THR A 89 -2.39 -6.51 3.81
CA THR A 89 -1.41 -7.08 2.91
C THR A 89 -2.14 -7.61 1.69
N PHE A 90 -1.74 -7.13 0.52
CA PHE A 90 -2.39 -7.49 -0.75
C PHE A 90 -1.41 -8.28 -1.62
N VAL A 91 -1.86 -9.42 -2.11
CA VAL A 91 -1.11 -10.29 -3.00
C VAL A 91 -1.66 -10.15 -4.40
N LEU A 92 -0.85 -9.63 -5.31
CA LEU A 92 -1.14 -9.42 -6.72
C LEU A 92 -0.45 -10.52 -7.54
N PHE A 93 -1.25 -11.34 -8.21
CA PHE A 93 -0.76 -12.35 -9.12
C PHE A 93 -0.56 -11.75 -10.51
N CYS A 94 0.65 -11.85 -11.01
CA CYS A 94 1.08 -11.26 -12.26
C CYS A 94 1.81 -12.27 -13.15
N ASN A 95 2.09 -11.86 -14.39
CA ASN A 95 2.87 -12.63 -15.35
C ASN A 95 4.31 -12.87 -14.88
N ASN A 96 5.03 -11.80 -14.52
CA ASN A 96 6.34 -11.87 -13.89
C ASN A 96 6.54 -10.66 -12.94
N PRO A 97 6.80 -10.90 -11.65
CA PRO A 97 7.16 -9.86 -10.69
C PRO A 97 8.34 -8.98 -11.13
N ASP A 98 9.29 -9.50 -11.91
CA ASP A 98 10.47 -8.74 -12.36
C ASP A 98 10.13 -7.60 -13.33
N TYR A 99 8.94 -7.63 -13.94
CA TYR A 99 8.45 -6.54 -14.81
C TYR A 99 7.81 -5.40 -14.03
N LEU A 100 7.75 -5.49 -12.71
CA LEU A 100 7.24 -4.41 -11.88
C LEU A 100 8.30 -3.31 -11.76
N HIS A 101 7.93 -2.09 -12.10
CA HIS A 101 8.69 -0.88 -11.79
C HIS A 101 8.14 -0.17 -10.53
N PHE A 102 9.02 0.44 -9.71
CA PHE A 102 8.65 0.85 -8.35
C PHE A 102 7.59 1.96 -8.37
N SER A 103 7.63 2.81 -9.40
CA SER A 103 6.64 3.85 -9.61
C SER A 103 5.25 3.27 -9.82
N TYR A 104 5.15 2.13 -10.52
CA TYR A 104 3.89 1.44 -10.75
C TYR A 104 3.37 0.77 -9.48
N ALA A 105 4.27 0.17 -8.68
CA ALA A 105 3.92 -0.36 -7.37
C ALA A 105 3.34 0.73 -6.45
N ARG A 106 3.98 1.91 -6.39
CA ARG A 106 3.48 3.08 -5.65
C ARG A 106 2.14 3.59 -6.16
N TYR A 107 1.94 3.59 -7.48
CA TYR A 107 0.68 3.96 -8.09
C TYR A 107 -0.46 3.03 -7.63
N LEU A 108 -0.26 1.71 -7.71
CA LEU A 108 -1.25 0.73 -7.24
C LEU A 108 -1.49 0.85 -5.73
N GLU A 109 -0.44 1.06 -4.95
CA GLU A 109 -0.52 1.28 -3.50
C GLU A 109 -1.45 2.46 -3.19
N ASN A 110 -1.25 3.60 -3.87
CA ASN A 110 -2.07 4.78 -3.68
C ASN A 110 -3.52 4.55 -4.12
N LYS A 111 -3.76 3.85 -5.24
CA LYS A 111 -5.13 3.55 -5.71
C LYS A 111 -5.88 2.64 -4.75
N ILE A 112 -5.22 1.62 -4.19
CA ILE A 112 -5.79 0.77 -3.16
C ILE A 112 -6.09 1.57 -1.89
N ARG A 113 -5.18 2.48 -1.48
CA ARG A 113 -5.41 3.35 -0.33
C ARG A 113 -6.63 4.26 -0.50
N GLU A 114 -6.72 4.93 -1.64
CA GLU A 114 -7.82 5.83 -1.98
C GLU A 114 -9.15 5.08 -1.98
N ALA A 115 -9.20 3.89 -2.59
CA ALA A 115 -10.44 3.12 -2.72
C ALA A 115 -10.98 2.59 -1.38
N PHE A 116 -10.11 2.21 -0.45
CA PHE A 116 -10.50 1.56 0.80
C PHE A 116 -10.25 2.40 2.05
N GLY A 117 -9.87 3.67 1.91
CA GLY A 117 -9.67 4.58 3.02
C GLY A 117 -8.48 4.24 3.92
N LEU A 118 -7.43 3.59 3.39
CA LEU A 118 -6.26 3.12 4.15
C LEU A 118 -5.19 4.22 4.31
N SER A 119 -5.61 5.39 4.78
CA SER A 119 -4.77 6.59 4.86
C SER A 119 -3.85 6.61 6.09
N TYR A 120 -4.24 5.95 7.18
CA TYR A 120 -3.55 6.01 8.47
C TYR A 120 -2.68 4.78 8.76
N VAL A 121 -2.68 3.80 7.86
CA VAL A 121 -1.97 2.53 8.03
C VAL A 121 -1.03 2.25 6.85
N PRO A 122 0.14 1.65 7.10
CA PRO A 122 0.93 1.10 6.02
C PRO A 122 0.15 -0.04 5.35
N ILE A 123 0.38 -0.23 4.05
CA ILE A 123 -0.11 -1.41 3.32
C ILE A 123 1.10 -2.08 2.67
N THR A 124 1.04 -3.40 2.56
CA THR A 124 2.10 -4.18 1.90
C THR A 124 1.56 -4.78 0.61
N LEU A 125 2.30 -4.61 -0.49
CA LEU A 125 1.98 -5.25 -1.75
C LEU A 125 2.99 -6.35 -2.03
N TYR A 126 2.49 -7.55 -2.28
CA TYR A 126 3.29 -8.70 -2.72
C TYR A 126 2.93 -9.02 -4.16
N PHE A 127 3.94 -9.15 -5.01
CA PHE A 127 3.74 -9.54 -6.40
C PHE A 127 4.26 -10.95 -6.59
N LYS A 128 3.36 -11.84 -7.03
CA LYS A 128 3.66 -13.26 -7.25
C LYS A 128 3.45 -13.64 -8.69
N SER A 129 4.35 -14.48 -9.22
CA SER A 129 4.15 -15.08 -10.54
C SER A 129 3.02 -16.09 -10.50
N LYS A 130 2.09 -16.00 -11.46
CA LYS A 130 1.02 -17.00 -11.66
C LYS A 130 1.56 -18.35 -12.15
N ASN A 131 2.71 -18.37 -12.84
CA ASN A 131 3.21 -19.55 -13.53
C ASN A 131 4.26 -20.32 -12.70
N ALA A 132 3.95 -21.57 -12.35
CA ALA A 132 4.88 -22.45 -11.62
C ALA A 132 6.22 -22.68 -12.36
N ARG A 133 6.23 -22.63 -13.70
CA ARG A 133 7.47 -22.72 -14.51
C ARG A 133 8.39 -21.51 -14.34
N ASN A 134 7.82 -20.32 -14.15
CA ASN A 134 8.58 -19.08 -13.93
C ASN A 134 8.98 -18.91 -12.46
N ARG A 135 8.44 -19.71 -11.54
CA ARG A 135 8.67 -19.62 -10.09
C ARG A 135 10.13 -19.83 -9.67
N LYS A 136 10.94 -20.52 -10.50
CA LYS A 136 12.39 -20.66 -10.31
C LYS A 136 13.20 -19.47 -10.84
N LEU A 137 12.62 -18.66 -11.74
CA LEU A 137 13.27 -17.49 -12.35
C LEU A 137 12.88 -16.18 -11.67
N SER A 138 11.63 -16.07 -11.19
CA SER A 138 11.10 -14.86 -10.57
C SER A 138 11.15 -14.97 -9.05
N LYS A 139 11.87 -14.08 -8.38
CA LYS A 139 11.77 -13.92 -6.92
C LYS A 139 10.43 -13.25 -6.59
N ASP A 140 9.77 -13.68 -5.51
CA ASP A 140 8.57 -12.97 -5.03
C ASP A 140 8.99 -11.54 -4.65
N VAL A 141 8.40 -10.53 -5.28
CA VAL A 141 8.77 -9.14 -5.03
C VAL A 141 7.88 -8.57 -3.94
N LYS A 142 8.48 -8.26 -2.80
CA LYS A 142 7.80 -7.52 -1.73
C LYS A 142 8.04 -6.03 -1.97
N PHE A 143 6.96 -5.30 -2.18
CA PHE A 143 7.00 -3.86 -2.23
C PHE A 143 6.58 -3.29 -0.88
N LYS A 144 7.48 -2.54 -0.26
CA LYS A 144 7.20 -1.69 0.90
C LYS A 144 7.29 -0.23 0.48
N GLN A 145 6.75 0.67 1.31
CA GLN A 145 6.85 2.12 1.10
C GLN A 145 8.29 2.61 0.84
N THR A 146 9.31 1.88 1.33
CA THR A 146 10.73 2.17 1.18
C THR A 146 11.34 1.74 -0.16
N GLY A 147 10.68 0.89 -0.96
CA GLY A 147 11.23 0.33 -2.20
C GLY A 147 10.97 -1.18 -2.36
N TYR A 148 11.82 -1.83 -3.16
CA TYR A 148 11.80 -3.27 -3.34
C TYR A 148 12.61 -3.98 -2.26
N ASP A 149 12.01 -4.97 -1.62
CA ASP A 149 12.74 -6.02 -0.94
C ASP A 149 12.65 -7.27 -1.83
N LEU A 150 13.80 -7.70 -2.39
CA LEU A 150 13.92 -9.03 -2.97
C LEU A 150 14.20 -10.00 -1.82
N GLU A 151 13.26 -10.87 -1.49
CA GLU A 151 13.48 -12.01 -0.58
C GLU A 151 14.30 -13.11 -1.29
#